data_AF-A0A417EX09-F1
#
_entry.id   AF-A0A417EX09-F1
#
_cell.length_a   1.000
_cell.length_b   1.000
_cell.length_c   1.000
_cell.angle_alpha   90.00
_cell.angle_beta   90.00
_cell.angle_gamma   90.00
#
_symmetry.space_group_name_H-M   'P 1'
#
loop_
_entity.id
_entity.type
_entity.pdbx_description
1 polymer ?
#
loop_
_entity_poly.entity_id
_entity_poly.type
_entity_poly.pdbx_seq_one_letter_code
_entity_poly.pdbx_strand_id
1 'polypeptide(L)'
;MLADAEIVSTDSRNQTITVRDAGETTVFGEHGTADCSKAALSAYNSDTGKTQEIGFEDLQVGDYVVIGLYDNEKAQAQTETVRAESVERMRQKSVQD
;
A
#
# COMPACT_ATOMS: atom_id res chain seq x y z
N MET A 1 -9.74 -8.34 0.76
CA MET A 1 -9.67 -7.84 -0.64
C MET A 1 -8.30 -7.23 -0.87
N LEU A 2 -7.75 -7.29 -2.09
CA LEU A 2 -6.50 -6.61 -2.44
C LEU A 2 -6.80 -5.35 -3.27
N ALA A 3 -6.10 -4.25 -2.99
CA ALA A 3 -6.20 -3.00 -3.70
C ALA A 3 -4.80 -2.56 -4.14
N ASP A 4 -4.63 -2.36 -5.44
CA ASP A 4 -3.39 -1.87 -6.02
C ASP A 4 -3.35 -0.35 -5.90
N ALA A 5 -2.29 0.19 -5.31
CA ALA A 5 -2.18 1.61 -5.04
C ALA A 5 -0.74 2.11 -5.14
N GLU A 6 -0.57 3.39 -5.41
CA GLU A 6 0.71 4.11 -5.41
C GLU A 6 0.77 5.01 -4.18
N ILE A 7 1.87 4.95 -3.44
CA ILE A 7 2.08 5.82 -2.28
C ILE A 7 2.32 7.25 -2.76
N VAL A 8 1.46 8.18 -2.35
CA VAL A 8 1.62 9.61 -2.66
C VAL A 8 2.14 10.39 -1.46
N SER A 9 1.96 9.89 -0.24
CA SER A 9 2.50 10.48 0.98
C SER A 9 2.65 9.42 2.07
N THR A 10 3.61 9.61 2.98
CA THR A 10 3.81 8.76 4.16
C THR A 10 3.82 9.61 5.43
N ASP A 11 3.17 9.13 6.48
CA ASP A 11 3.19 9.73 7.82
C ASP A 11 3.73 8.70 8.81
N SER A 12 5.03 8.80 9.10
CA SER A 12 5.73 7.88 10.00
C SER A 12 5.34 8.03 11.47
N ARG A 13 4.69 9.15 11.84
CA ARG A 13 4.23 9.39 13.22
C ARG A 13 3.01 8.55 13.57
N ASN A 14 2.04 8.50 12.66
CA ASN A 14 0.84 7.68 12.80
C ASN A 14 0.99 6.32 12.12
N GLN A 15 2.10 6.09 11.40
CA GLN A 15 2.32 4.92 10.55
C GLN A 15 1.20 4.75 9.52
N THR A 16 0.77 5.85 8.92
CA THR A 16 -0.25 5.88 7.88
C THR A 16 0.36 6.26 6.53
N ILE A 17 -0.19 5.71 5.46
CA ILE A 17 0.18 6.07 4.09
C ILE A 17 -1.03 6.66 3.38
N THR A 18 -0.81 7.74 2.64
CA THR A 18 -1.79 8.21 1.65
C THR A 18 -1.43 7.59 0.33
N VAL A 19 -2.41 6.96 -0.28
CA VAL A 19 -2.26 6.25 -1.54
C VAL A 19 -3.30 6.70 -2.55
N ARG A 20 -2.94 6.53 -3.80
CA ARG A 20 -3.81 6.70 -4.95
C ARG A 20 -4.03 5.32 -5.56
N ASP A 21 -5.26 4.96 -5.89
CA ASP A 21 -5.52 3.71 -6.63
C ASP A 21 -4.69 3.65 -7.92
N ALA A 22 -4.02 2.52 -8.13
CA ALA A 22 -3.19 2.24 -9.29
C ALA A 22 -3.76 1.02 -10.01
N GLY A 23 -4.22 1.18 -11.25
CA GLY A 23 -4.84 0.10 -12.02
C GLY A 23 -6.37 0.23 -12.11
N GLU A 24 -7.08 -0.90 -12.08
CA GLU A 24 -8.54 -0.96 -12.24
C GLU A 24 -9.32 -0.89 -10.91
N THR A 25 -8.65 -1.02 -9.77
CA THR A 25 -9.29 -0.92 -8.45
C THR A 25 -9.66 0.52 -8.12
N THR A 26 -10.83 0.74 -7.53
CA THR A 26 -11.32 2.06 -7.09
C THR A 26 -11.66 2.03 -5.59
N VAL A 27 -10.78 1.43 -4.79
CA VAL A 27 -11.02 1.19 -3.37
C VAL A 27 -10.72 2.43 -2.55
N PHE A 28 -9.60 3.09 -2.84
CA PHE A 28 -9.09 4.26 -2.12
C PHE A 28 -9.42 5.59 -2.81
N GLY A 29 -9.67 5.57 -4.12
CA GLY A 29 -9.83 6.74 -4.97
C GLY A 29 -8.50 7.46 -5.23
N GLU A 30 -8.57 8.79 -5.34
CA GLU A 30 -7.41 9.64 -5.67
C GLU A 30 -6.57 9.99 -4.42
N HIS A 31 -7.16 9.96 -3.22
CA HIS A 31 -6.55 10.40 -1.96
C HIS A 31 -6.94 9.51 -0.77
N GLY A 32 -6.89 8.18 -0.95
CA GLY A 32 -7.22 7.26 0.15
C GLY A 32 -6.11 7.18 1.18
N THR A 33 -6.45 6.91 2.43
CA THR A 33 -5.47 6.78 3.52
C THR A 33 -5.59 5.42 4.19
N ALA A 34 -4.46 4.73 4.34
CA ALA A 34 -4.37 3.44 5.00
C ALA A 34 -3.51 3.53 6.27
N ASP A 35 -4.03 2.98 7.37
CA ASP A 35 -3.31 2.76 8.62
C ASP A 35 -2.52 1.46 8.54
N CYS A 36 -1.19 1.59 8.62
CA CYS A 36 -0.24 0.50 8.55
C CYS A 36 0.34 0.14 9.93
N SER A 37 -0.10 0.79 11.01
CA SER A 37 0.44 0.58 12.36
C SER A 37 0.38 -0.88 12.83
N LYS A 38 -0.60 -1.66 12.33
CA LYS A 38 -0.79 -3.09 12.62
C LYS A 38 -0.71 -3.98 11.38
N ALA A 39 -0.41 -3.41 10.22
CA ALA A 39 -0.39 -4.16 8.97
C ALA A 39 0.90 -4.98 8.86
N ALA A 40 0.81 -6.15 8.24
CA ALA A 40 2.00 -6.89 7.84
C ALA A 40 2.67 -6.19 6.66
N LEU A 41 3.86 -5.64 6.85
CA LEU A 41 4.62 -4.91 5.84
C LEU A 41 5.65 -5.84 5.20
N SER A 42 5.55 -6.01 3.89
CA SER A 42 6.46 -6.88 3.13
C SER A 42 6.82 -6.26 1.79
N ALA A 43 7.97 -6.60 1.23
CA ALA A 43 8.38 -6.16 -0.09
C ALA A 43 8.66 -7.36 -0.98
N TYR A 44 7.99 -7.39 -2.13
CA TYR A 44 8.26 -8.37 -3.17
C TYR A 44 9.53 -7.98 -3.92
N ASN A 45 10.52 -8.88 -3.88
CA ASN A 45 11.74 -8.76 -4.65
C ASN A 45 11.65 -9.60 -5.92
N SER A 46 11.49 -8.92 -7.06
CA SER A 46 11.41 -9.55 -8.39
C SER A 46 12.71 -10.22 -8.84
N ASP A 47 13.86 -9.81 -8.31
CA ASP A 47 15.16 -10.40 -8.64
C ASP A 47 15.29 -11.81 -8.04
N THR A 48 14.88 -11.95 -6.78
CA THR A 48 14.91 -13.24 -6.07
C THR A 48 13.60 -14.03 -6.17
N GLY A 49 12.52 -13.40 -6.65
CA GLY A 49 11.17 -13.96 -6.66
C GLY A 49 10.60 -14.25 -5.26
N LYS A 50 11.01 -13.47 -4.25
CA LYS A 50 10.65 -13.70 -2.84
C LYS A 50 10.16 -12.42 -2.20
N THR A 51 9.16 -12.55 -1.33
CA THR A 51 8.73 -11.47 -0.44
C THR A 51 9.58 -11.50 0.83
N GLN A 52 10.04 -10.33 1.27
CA GLN A 52 10.77 -10.13 2.52
C GLN A 52 10.02 -9.14 3.41
N GLU A 53 9.99 -9.38 4.72
CA GLU A 53 9.43 -8.44 5.70
C GLU A 53 10.24 -7.14 5.70
N ILE A 54 9.55 -6.01 5.68
CA ILE A 54 10.17 -4.67 5.69
C ILE A 54 9.55 -3.79 6.78
N GLY A 55 10.24 -2.71 7.14
CA GLY A 55 9.69 -1.70 8.04
C GLY A 55 8.81 -0.70 7.30
N PHE A 56 8.06 0.10 8.07
CA PHE A 56 7.34 1.24 7.52
C PHE A 56 8.30 2.28 6.90
N GLU A 57 9.50 2.40 7.45
CA GLU A 57 10.54 3.32 6.97
C GLU A 57 11.07 2.97 5.58
N ASP A 58 10.88 1.72 5.12
CA ASP A 58 11.24 1.28 3.78
C ASP A 58 10.22 1.72 2.71
N LEU A 59 9.02 2.14 3.11
CA LEU A 59 7.97 2.61 2.21
C LEU A 59 8.25 4.06 1.78
N GLN A 60 8.29 4.30 0.47
CA GLN A 60 8.60 5.62 -0.09
C GLN A 60 7.47 6.11 -1.00
N VAL A 61 7.40 7.44 -1.16
CA VAL A 61 6.50 8.06 -2.13
C VAL A 61 6.90 7.63 -3.55
N GLY A 62 5.92 7.19 -4.34
CA GLY A 62 6.10 6.60 -5.66
C GLY A 62 6.24 5.07 -5.65
N ASP A 63 6.32 4.42 -4.47
CA ASP A 63 6.27 2.97 -4.41
C ASP A 63 4.86 2.46 -4.76
N TYR A 64 4.84 1.42 -5.59
CA TYR A 64 3.62 0.65 -5.86
C TYR A 64 3.44 -0.37 -4.74
N VAL A 65 2.26 -0.41 -4.17
CA VAL A 65 1.91 -1.28 -3.07
C VAL A 65 0.58 -1.96 -3.32
N VAL A 66 0.47 -3.21 -2.86
CA VAL A 66 -0.79 -3.95 -2.80
C VAL A 66 -1.24 -3.95 -1.36
N ILE A 67 -2.38 -3.31 -1.09
CA ILE A 67 -2.93 -3.20 0.25
C ILE A 67 -4.03 -4.24 0.42
N GLY A 68 -3.83 -5.16 1.35
CA GLY A 68 -4.86 -6.05 1.84
C GLY A 68 -5.78 -5.32 2.81
N LEU A 69 -7.08 -5.31 2.51
CA LEU A 69 -8.12 -4.72 3.34
C LEU A 69 -9.12 -5.76 3.80
N TYR A 70 -9.63 -5.56 5.01
CA TYR A 70 -10.80 -6.26 5.52
C TYR A 70 -12.07 -5.84 4.76
N ASP A 71 -12.98 -6.78 4.55
CA ASP A 71 -14.24 -6.52 3.83
C ASP A 71 -15.11 -5.42 4.49
N ASN A 72 -15.00 -5.23 5.81
CA ASN A 72 -15.73 -4.17 6.55
C ASN A 72 -15.14 -2.77 6.33
N GLU A 73 -13.84 -2.65 6.06
CA GLU A 73 -13.14 -1.38 5.89
C GLU A 73 -13.33 -0.81 4.48
N LYS A 74 -13.57 -1.66 3.48
CA LYS A 74 -13.73 -1.27 2.06
C LYS A 74 -14.68 -0.09 1.85
N ALA A 75 -15.83 -0.10 2.53
CA ALA A 75 -16.86 0.91 2.34
C ALA A 75 -16.41 2.31 2.83
N GLN A 76 -15.43 2.36 3.73
CA GLN A 76 -14.95 3.57 4.38
C GLN A 76 -13.62 4.06 3.79
N ALA A 77 -12.95 3.26 2.95
CA ALA A 77 -11.62 3.57 2.40
C ALA A 77 -11.52 4.88 1.60
N GLN A 78 -12.65 5.38 1.08
CA GLN A 78 -12.74 6.64 0.35
C GLN A 78 -13.03 7.86 1.25
N THR A 79 -13.54 7.64 2.46
CA THR A 79 -14.01 8.72 3.35
C THR A 79 -13.21 8.83 4.63
N GLU A 80 -12.62 7.74 5.10
CA GLU A 80 -11.91 7.63 6.36
C GLU A 80 -10.60 6.85 6.20
N THR A 81 -9.73 6.94 7.21
CA THR A 81 -8.52 6.13 7.26
C THR A 81 -8.89 4.69 7.58
N VAL A 82 -8.57 3.77 6.68
CA VAL A 82 -8.85 2.34 6.84
C VAL A 82 -7.63 1.58 7.29
N ARG A 83 -7.83 0.56 8.10
CA ARG A 83 -6.77 -0.34 8.55
C ARG A 83 -6.38 -1.31 7.44
N ALA A 84 -5.12 -1.24 7.05
CA ALA A 84 -4.51 -2.26 6.23
C ALA A 84 -4.31 -3.53 7.07
N GLU A 85 -4.74 -4.66 6.52
CA GLU A 85 -4.39 -6.00 7.03
C GLU A 85 -2.93 -6.32 6.68
N SER A 86 -2.56 -6.04 5.42
CA SER A 86 -1.21 -6.25 4.91
C SER A 86 -0.90 -5.19 3.85
N VAL A 87 0.38 -4.85 3.72
CA VAL A 87 0.89 -3.99 2.66
C VAL A 87 2.09 -4.69 2.04
N GLU A 88 1.96 -5.08 0.79
CA GLU A 88 3.04 -5.65 0.01
C GLU A 88 3.56 -4.62 -0.99
N ARG A 89 4.80 -4.17 -0.81
CA ARG A 89 5.48 -3.31 -1.78
C ARG A 89 5.88 -4.09 -3.00
N MET A 90 5.33 -3.69 -4.14
CA MET A 90 5.69 -4.16 -5.46
C MET A 90 6.69 -3.18 -6.07
N ARG A 91 7.94 -3.60 -6.23
CA ARG A 91 8.90 -2.78 -6.98
C ARG A 91 8.44 -2.74 -8.44
N GLN A 92 7.98 -1.58 -8.91
CA GLN A 92 7.62 -1.40 -10.32
C GLN A 92 8.85 -1.79 -11.16
N LYS A 93 8.67 -2.68 -12.14
CA LYS A 93 9.73 -2.94 -13.12
C LYS A 93 10.17 -1.57 -13.62
N SER A 94 11.45 -1.24 -13.41
CA SER A 94 12.14 -0.30 -14.27
C SER A 94 11.75 -0.73 -15.68
N VAL A 95 11.03 0.12 -16.38
CA VAL A 95 10.86 -0.01 -17.82
C VAL A 95 12.29 -0.18 -18.32
N GLN A 96 12.61 -1.39 -18.78
CA GLN A 96 13.92 -1.68 -19.36
C GLN A 96 14.05 -0.70 -20.53
N ASP A 97 14.98 0.24 -20.39
CA ASP A 97 15.59 0.92 -21.54
C ASP A 97 16.47 -0.09 -22.29
#